data_AF-A0A3M9N705-F1
#
_entry.id   AF-A0A3M9N705-F1
#
_cell.length_a   1.000
_cell.length_b   1.000
_cell.length_c   1.000
_cell.angle_alpha   90.00
_cell.angle_beta   90.00
_cell.angle_gamma   90.00
#
_symmetry.space_group_name_H-M   'P 1'
#
loop_
_entity.id
_entity.type
_entity.pdbx_description
1 polymer ?
#
loop_
_entity_poly.entity_id
_entity_poly.type
_entity_poly.pdbx_seq_one_letter_code
_entity_poly.pdbx_strand_id
1 'polypeptide(L)'
;MDWGRRKWGLWRERPIRFSKPYRSVNCSIIHLVETMLQLQKEKQQTNLPDKLNQLEARIKYTDDKINQLVFELYGLSEDERGIVEGEII
;
A
#
# COMPACT_ATOMS: atom_id res chain seq x y z
N MET A 1 6.87 -10.28 0.23
CA MET A 1 6.50 -9.77 -1.10
C MET A 1 7.57 -8.81 -1.59
N ASP A 2 8.17 -9.06 -2.74
CA ASP A 2 9.30 -8.30 -3.31
C ASP A 2 8.77 -7.36 -4.41
N TRP A 3 8.31 -6.18 -3.99
CA TRP A 3 7.64 -5.21 -4.88
C TRP A 3 8.62 -4.38 -5.74
N GLY A 4 9.94 -4.62 -5.69
CA GLY A 4 10.95 -3.60 -6.04
C GLY A 4 11.54 -3.57 -7.46
N ARG A 5 11.31 -4.57 -8.33
CA ARG A 5 12.05 -4.58 -9.63
C ARG A 5 11.30 -5.07 -10.87
N ARG A 6 10.27 -5.90 -10.74
CA ARG A 6 9.56 -6.46 -11.92
C ARG A 6 8.29 -5.70 -12.30
N LYS A 7 7.59 -5.11 -11.32
CA LYS A 7 6.26 -4.51 -11.51
C LYS A 7 6.29 -3.08 -12.07
N TRP A 8 7.35 -2.32 -11.79
CA TRP A 8 7.48 -0.90 -12.13
C TRP A 8 7.98 -0.61 -13.56
N GLY A 9 8.33 -1.63 -14.33
CA GLY A 9 8.80 -1.47 -15.72
C GLY A 9 7.71 -0.97 -16.67
N LEU A 10 6.45 -1.35 -16.43
CA LEU A 10 5.30 -1.07 -17.30
C LEU A 10 4.68 0.33 -17.07
N TRP A 11 4.98 0.98 -15.95
CA TRP A 11 4.37 2.25 -15.54
C TRP A 11 5.15 3.49 -16.01
N ARG A 12 6.25 3.30 -16.76
CA ARG A 12 7.17 4.39 -17.11
C ARG A 12 6.66 5.32 -18.22
N GLU A 13 5.61 4.94 -18.95
CA GLU A 13 5.20 5.61 -20.20
C GLU A 13 3.74 6.10 -20.24
N ARG A 14 2.96 5.96 -19.15
CA ARG A 14 1.56 6.44 -19.13
C ARG A 14 1.46 7.81 -18.42
N PRO A 15 0.83 8.83 -19.02
CA PRO A 15 0.58 10.09 -18.33
C PRO A 15 -0.34 9.84 -17.14
N ILE A 16 0.19 10.07 -15.93
CA ILE A 16 -0.50 9.83 -14.66
C ILE A 16 -1.66 10.83 -14.56
N ARG A 17 -2.91 10.37 -14.71
CA ARG A 17 -4.12 11.18 -14.49
C ARG A 17 -4.70 10.84 -13.12
N PHE A 18 -4.75 11.81 -12.22
CA PHE A 18 -5.40 11.68 -10.91
C PHE A 18 -6.89 12.01 -11.05
N SER A 19 -7.77 11.13 -10.57
CA SER A 19 -9.22 11.22 -10.80
C SER A 19 -9.98 11.93 -9.67
N LYS A 20 -9.42 11.99 -8.45
CA LYS A 20 -10.04 12.61 -7.26
C LYS A 20 -9.26 13.81 -6.74
N PRO A 21 -9.90 14.77 -6.03
CA PRO A 21 -9.20 15.92 -5.44
C PRO A 21 -8.09 15.47 -4.49
N TYR A 22 -6.87 15.84 -4.84
CA TYR A 22 -5.59 15.40 -4.26
C TYR A 22 -5.49 15.55 -2.74
N ARG A 23 -6.21 16.48 -2.10
CA ARG A 23 -5.86 16.94 -0.74
C ARG A 23 -6.36 16.03 0.39
N SER A 24 -7.57 15.48 0.33
CA SER A 24 -8.14 14.68 1.43
C SER A 24 -7.59 13.25 1.48
N VAL A 25 -7.54 12.59 0.32
CA VAL A 25 -7.02 11.22 0.18
C VAL A 25 -5.54 11.16 0.55
N ASN A 26 -4.74 12.17 0.18
CA ASN A 26 -3.33 12.22 0.56
C ASN A 26 -3.11 12.40 2.06
N CYS A 27 -3.93 13.19 2.76
CA CYS A 27 -3.82 13.29 4.22
C CYS A 27 -4.04 11.92 4.90
N SER A 28 -5.01 11.14 4.43
CA SER A 28 -5.27 9.80 4.95
C SER A 28 -4.15 8.81 4.62
N ILE A 29 -3.60 8.83 3.40
CA ILE A 29 -2.47 7.99 3.00
C ILE A 29 -1.23 8.34 3.83
N ILE A 30 -0.90 9.63 4.00
CA ILE A 30 0.25 10.08 4.80
C ILE A 30 0.13 9.55 6.24
N HIS A 31 -1.04 9.67 6.86
CA HIS A 31 -1.26 9.17 8.22
C HIS A 31 -1.11 7.64 8.33
N LEU A 32 -1.59 6.89 7.34
CA LEU A 32 -1.42 5.44 7.30
C LEU A 32 0.04 5.02 7.10
N VAL A 33 0.80 5.76 6.29
CA VAL A 33 2.24 5.53 6.09
C VAL A 33 3.01 5.82 7.38
N GLU A 34 2.71 6.92 8.08
CA GLU A 34 3.29 7.22 9.40
C GLU A 34 2.98 6.10 10.41
N THR A 35 1.74 5.62 10.42
CA THR A 35 1.32 4.50 11.26
C THR A 35 2.10 3.22 10.92
N MET A 36 2.27 2.90 9.64
CA MET A 36 3.02 1.73 9.19
C MET A 36 4.50 1.81 9.60
N LEU A 37 5.13 2.98 9.47
CA LEU A 37 6.50 3.20 9.91
C LEU A 37 6.66 2.98 11.42
N GLN A 38 5.69 3.44 12.22
CA GLN A 38 5.70 3.24 13.67
C GLN A 38 5.56 1.76 14.04
N LEU A 39 4.61 1.05 13.42
CA LEU A 39 4.44 -0.39 13.63
C LEU A 39 5.69 -1.20 13.25
N GLN A 40 6.36 -0.83 12.16
CA GLN A 40 7.59 -1.49 11.73
C GLN A 40 8.75 -1.26 12.72
N LYS A 41 8.86 -0.05 13.28
CA LYS A 41 9.84 0.24 14.36
C LYS A 41 9.55 -0.60 15.61
N GLU A 42 8.28 -0.68 16.03
CA GLU A 42 7.88 -1.50 17.16
C GLU A 42 8.17 -2.99 16.95
N LYS A 43 7.97 -3.48 15.71
CA LYS A 43 8.29 -4.86 15.32
C LYS A 43 9.78 -5.15 15.47
N GLN A 44 10.65 -4.21 15.08
CA GLN A 44 12.10 -4.36 15.21
C GLN A 44 12.58 -4.33 16.67
N GLN A 45 11.79 -3.77 17.59
CA GLN A 45 12.14 -3.62 19.00
C GLN A 45 11.65 -4.78 19.88
N THR A 46 10.80 -5.66 19.37
CA THR A 46 10.22 -6.75 20.16
C THR A 46 10.67 -8.11 19.69
N ASN A 47 10.97 -8.99 20.65
CA ASN A 47 11.26 -10.40 20.41
C ASN A 47 10.13 -11.32 20.91
N LEU A 48 9.00 -10.76 21.35
CA LEU A 48 7.87 -11.53 21.87
C LEU A 48 7.04 -12.07 20.69
N PRO A 49 6.90 -13.40 20.53
CA PRO A 49 6.22 -14.00 19.37
C PRO A 49 4.78 -13.51 19.19
N ASP A 50 4.00 -13.45 20.27
CA ASP A 50 2.60 -12.97 20.20
C ASP A 50 2.51 -11.51 19.77
N LYS A 51 3.43 -10.67 20.25
CA LYS A 51 3.49 -9.26 19.89
C LYS A 51 3.92 -9.09 18.43
N LEU A 52 4.85 -9.92 17.95
CA LEU A 52 5.23 -9.95 16.53
C LEU A 52 4.04 -10.31 15.65
N ASN A 53 3.29 -11.36 15.99
CA ASN A 53 2.09 -11.78 15.23
C ASN A 53 1.03 -10.66 15.18
N GLN A 54 0.78 -9.98 16.30
CA GLN A 54 -0.14 -8.85 16.36
C GLN A 54 0.34 -7.67 15.50
N LEU A 55 1.64 -7.35 15.54
CA LEU A 55 2.21 -6.27 14.75
C LEU A 55 2.15 -6.59 13.25
N GLU A 56 2.41 -7.84 12.85
CA GLU A 56 2.29 -8.29 11.46
C GLU A 56 0.86 -8.17 10.93
N ALA A 57 -0.13 -8.59 11.71
CA ALA A 57 -1.54 -8.44 11.35
C ALA A 57 -1.93 -6.97 11.16
N ARG A 58 -1.45 -6.08 12.05
CA ARG A 58 -1.70 -4.63 11.96
C ARG A 58 -1.01 -4.00 10.75
N ILE A 59 0.25 -4.38 10.47
CA ILE A 59 0.99 -3.92 9.30
C ILE A 59 0.27 -4.33 8.01
N LYS A 60 -0.15 -5.59 7.91
CA LYS A 60 -0.92 -6.08 6.76
C LYS A 60 -2.20 -5.28 6.55
N TYR A 61 -2.97 -5.06 7.61
CA TYR A 61 -4.20 -4.28 7.54
C TYR A 61 -3.95 -2.83 7.09
N THR A 62 -2.88 -2.20 7.58
CA THR A 62 -2.51 -0.85 7.16
C THR A 62 -2.08 -0.82 5.69
N ASP A 63 -1.36 -1.84 5.21
CA ASP A 63 -0.97 -1.98 3.80
C ASP A 63 -2.21 -2.10 2.89
N ASP A 64 -3.14 -2.99 3.24
CA ASP A 64 -4.39 -3.19 2.48
C ASP A 64 -5.20 -1.88 2.37
N LYS A 65 -5.24 -1.09 3.44
CA LYS A 65 -5.89 0.23 3.44
C LYS A 65 -5.19 1.26 2.55
N ILE A 66 -3.85 1.28 2.58
CA ILE A 66 -3.09 2.18 1.70
C ILE A 66 -3.34 1.80 0.25
N ASN A 67 -3.29 0.51 -0.09
CA ASN A 67 -3.57 0.01 -1.43
C ASN A 67 -4.98 0.44 -1.90
N GLN A 68 -6.00 0.28 -1.05
CA GLN A 68 -7.36 0.73 -1.37
C GLN A 68 -7.41 2.24 -1.68
N LEU A 69 -6.83 3.08 -0.82
CA LEU A 69 -6.85 4.54 -1.02
C LEU A 69 -6.04 4.96 -2.24
N VAL A 70 -4.94 4.27 -2.53
CA VAL A 70 -4.13 4.50 -3.73
C VAL A 70 -4.92 4.13 -4.99
N PHE A 71 -5.61 2.99 -5.01
CA PHE A 71 -6.50 2.62 -6.12
C PHE A 71 -7.61 3.63 -6.31
N GLU A 72 -8.22 4.09 -5.21
CA GLU A 72 -9.24 5.14 -5.24
C GLU A 72 -8.70 6.48 -5.75
N LEU A 73 -7.44 6.83 -5.45
CA LEU A 73 -6.78 8.06 -5.91
C LEU A 73 -6.52 8.03 -7.41
N TYR A 74 -6.13 6.87 -7.94
CA TYR A 74 -5.90 6.67 -9.37
C TYR A 74 -7.19 6.36 -10.15
N GLY A 75 -8.32 6.14 -9.47
CA GLY A 75 -9.58 5.74 -10.11
C GLY A 75 -9.46 4.41 -10.85
N LEU A 76 -8.55 3.54 -10.42
CA LEU A 76 -8.33 2.24 -11.04
C LEU A 76 -9.56 1.36 -10.80
N SER A 77 -10.12 0.82 -11.88
CA SER A 77 -11.21 -0.16 -11.82
C SER A 77 -10.71 -1.51 -11.30
N GLU A 78 -11.61 -2.39 -10.86
CA GLU A 78 -11.23 -3.74 -10.36
C GLU A 78 -10.39 -4.52 -11.37
N ASP A 79 -10.64 -4.35 -12.68
CA ASP A 79 -9.90 -4.98 -13.76
C ASP A 79 -8.42 -4.53 -13.82
N GLU A 80 -8.13 -3.26 -13.49
CA GLU A 80 -6.77 -2.74 -13.45
C GLU A 80 -6.03 -3.16 -12.16
N ARG A 81 -6.76 -3.48 -11.09
CA ARG A 81 -6.18 -3.99 -9.83
C ARG A 81 -5.59 -5.39 -10.00
N GLY A 82 -6.28 -6.29 -10.71
CA GLY A 82 -5.79 -7.65 -10.97
C GLY A 82 -4.48 -7.70 -11.76
N ILE A 83 -4.29 -6.76 -12.70
CA ILE A 83 -3.05 -6.60 -13.48
C ILE A 83 -1.89 -6.10 -12.59
N VAL A 84 -2.17 -5.21 -11.64
CA VAL A 84 -1.16 -4.69 -10.68
C VAL A 84 -0.78 -5.77 -9.65
N GLU A 85 -1.73 -6.58 -9.20
CA GLU A 85 -1.50 -7.61 -8.18
C GLU A 85 -0.85 -8.88 -8.76
N GLY A 86 -0.95 -9.07 -10.10
CA GLY A 86 -0.36 -10.21 -10.81
C GLY A 86 -1.27 -11.44 -10.79
N GLU A 87 -2.58 -11.24 -10.60
CA GLU A 87 -3.59 -12.31 -10.64
C GLU A 87 -4.02 -12.66 -12.08
N ILE A 88 -3.66 -11.83 -13.06
CA ILE A 88 -3.95 -12.02 -14.48
C ILE A 88 -2.64 -12.06 -15.28
N ILE A 89 -1.86 -13.13 -15.12
CA ILE A 89 -0.82 -13.58 -16.07
C ILE A 89 -0.43 -15.04 -15.84
#